data_AF-A0A524N5B5-F1
#
_entry.id   AF-A0A524N5B5-F1
#
_cell.length_a   1.000
_cell.length_b   1.000
_cell.length_c   1.000
_cell.angle_alpha   90.00
_cell.angle_beta   90.00
_cell.angle_gamma   90.00
#
_symmetry.space_group_name_H-M   'P 1'
#
loop_
_entity.id
_entity.type
_entity.pdbx_description
1 polymer ?
#
loop_
_entity_poly.entity_id
_entity_poly.type
_entity_poly.pdbx_seq_one_letter_code
_entity_poly.pdbx_strand_id
1 'polypeptide(L)'
;MSDTIWVPFSILEPFVVDVFKSMGLPTVDAETCRNVLLDADLKGLDTHGVNRLKPVYYDRVLSGKQKPVTDLEVIREGPTTAVIDAHNGMGMVAARKSMETAITKAKKYGMGMVAVRNSTHYGIAGYYAEMASKQGLLGMTGTNARPSIAPTFGVEPMLGTNPLTFSFPTDEAFPFTLDCATSIIQRGKVEVAARAHKPLSSGLVIDNHGEYMTDPEKTLDALLTGDASLLPLGGAGEETGGYKGYGYATVVEILSSALQQGFFLRALNGVNLG
;
A
#
# COMPACT_ATOMS: atom_id res chain seq x y z
N MET A 1 -3.21 21.44 21.35
CA MET A 1 -3.26 21.28 19.89
C MET A 1 -1.99 21.94 19.37
N SER A 2 -1.01 21.16 18.93
CA SER A 2 0.18 21.73 18.29
C SER A 2 -0.25 22.58 17.10
N ASP A 3 0.44 23.69 16.86
CA ASP A 3 0.19 24.58 15.74
C ASP A 3 0.16 23.81 14.41
N THR A 4 -1.02 23.71 13.79
CA THR A 4 -1.15 23.18 12.44
C THR A 4 -0.72 24.26 11.44
N ILE A 5 0.27 23.95 10.62
CA ILE A 5 0.71 24.83 9.54
C ILE A 5 0.12 24.33 8.22
N TRP A 6 -0.64 25.18 7.55
CA TRP A 6 -1.16 24.91 6.21
C TRP A 6 -0.12 25.24 5.16
N VAL A 7 0.23 24.25 4.33
CA VAL A 7 1.19 24.42 3.23
C VAL A 7 0.44 24.29 1.90
N PRO A 8 0.48 25.31 1.02
CA PRO A 8 -0.12 25.23 -0.31
C PRO A 8 0.50 24.13 -1.18
N PHE A 9 -0.32 23.46 -2.00
CA PHE A 9 0.15 22.47 -2.97
C PHE A 9 1.16 23.05 -3.97
N SER A 10 1.03 24.32 -4.35
CA SER A 10 2.00 25.01 -5.20
C SER A 10 3.42 25.07 -4.62
N ILE A 11 3.57 24.93 -3.30
CA ILE A 11 4.87 24.82 -2.63
C ILE A 11 5.28 23.35 -2.49
N LEU A 12 4.33 22.46 -2.14
CA LEU A 12 4.61 21.04 -1.93
C LEU A 12 5.02 20.33 -3.23
N GLU A 13 4.37 20.63 -4.35
CA GLU A 13 4.64 20.01 -5.65
C GLU A 13 6.12 20.06 -6.08
N PRO A 14 6.75 21.25 -6.20
CA PRO A 14 8.17 21.32 -6.55
C PRO A 14 9.07 20.74 -5.45
N PHE A 15 8.74 20.96 -4.18
CA PHE A 15 9.51 20.41 -3.06
C PHE A 15 9.61 18.88 -3.12
N VAL A 16 8.49 18.19 -3.31
CA VAL A 16 8.46 16.72 -3.37
C VAL A 16 9.30 16.21 -4.55
N VAL A 17 9.19 16.85 -5.72
CA VAL A 17 9.98 16.50 -6.91
C VAL A 17 11.48 16.70 -6.66
N ASP A 18 11.87 17.82 -6.08
CA ASP A 18 13.27 18.13 -5.79
C ASP A 18 13.87 17.17 -4.77
N VAL A 19 13.10 16.79 -3.73
CA VAL A 19 13.54 15.74 -2.79
C VAL A 19 13.76 14.42 -3.51
N PHE A 20 12.82 13.97 -4.36
CA PHE A 20 13.01 12.73 -5.12
C PHE A 20 14.21 12.78 -6.07
N LYS A 21 14.41 13.89 -6.79
CA LYS A 21 15.58 14.08 -7.65
C LYS A 21 16.88 14.09 -6.85
N SER A 22 16.90 14.69 -5.66
CA SER A 22 18.08 14.69 -4.78
C SER A 22 18.53 13.28 -4.35
N MET A 23 17.61 12.32 -4.38
CA MET A 23 17.88 10.91 -4.12
C MET A 23 18.33 10.12 -5.36
N GLY A 24 18.38 10.76 -6.54
CA GLY A 24 18.78 10.13 -7.80
C GLY A 24 17.64 9.60 -8.66
N LEU A 25 16.38 9.95 -8.38
CA LEU A 25 15.27 9.59 -9.26
C LEU A 25 15.34 10.40 -10.57
N PRO A 26 15.09 9.78 -11.74
CA PRO A 26 14.81 10.51 -12.97
C PRO A 26 13.61 11.45 -12.79
N THR A 27 13.62 12.61 -13.47
CA THR A 27 12.58 13.65 -13.31
C THR A 27 11.15 13.10 -13.48
N VAL A 28 10.91 12.29 -14.52
CA VAL A 28 9.58 11.69 -14.80
C VAL A 28 9.12 10.74 -13.67
N ASP A 29 10.06 10.02 -13.08
CA ASP A 29 9.80 9.10 -11.97
C ASP A 29 9.54 9.90 -10.68
N ALA A 30 10.29 10.99 -10.44
CA ALA A 30 10.06 11.91 -9.33
C ALA A 30 8.68 12.60 -9.41
N GLU A 31 8.26 13.03 -10.60
CA GLU A 31 6.92 13.57 -10.86
C GLU A 31 5.82 12.54 -10.62
N THR A 32 6.07 11.28 -10.98
CA THR A 32 5.15 10.18 -10.68
C THR A 32 4.99 10.01 -9.17
N CYS A 33 6.09 10.01 -8.41
CA CYS A 33 6.04 9.89 -6.96
C CYS A 33 5.30 11.08 -6.32
N ARG A 34 5.58 12.30 -6.78
CA ARG A 34 4.84 13.51 -6.38
C ARG A 34 3.33 13.31 -6.59
N ASN A 35 2.92 12.89 -7.78
CA ASN A 35 1.50 12.75 -8.10
C ASN A 35 0.79 11.76 -7.17
N VAL A 36 1.43 10.63 -6.86
CA VAL A 36 0.83 9.61 -5.97
C VAL A 36 0.70 10.14 -4.53
N LEU A 37 1.75 10.78 -3.99
CA LEU A 37 1.71 11.31 -2.62
C LEU A 37 0.71 12.45 -2.48
N LEU A 38 0.68 13.37 -3.44
CA LEU A 38 -0.26 14.50 -3.37
C LEU A 38 -1.70 14.10 -3.67
N ASP A 39 -1.94 13.08 -4.50
CA ASP A 39 -3.29 12.53 -4.70
C ASP A 39 -3.83 11.94 -3.38
N ALA A 40 -2.98 11.32 -2.57
CA ALA A 40 -3.36 10.87 -1.23
C ALA A 40 -3.72 12.05 -0.31
N ASP A 41 -2.91 13.10 -0.26
CA ASP A 41 -3.20 14.30 0.55
C ASP A 41 -4.48 15.02 0.06
N LEU A 42 -4.68 15.16 -1.25
CA LEU A 42 -5.87 15.77 -1.84
C LEU A 42 -7.17 15.02 -1.48
N LYS A 43 -7.08 13.69 -1.36
CA LYS A 43 -8.21 12.83 -0.97
C LYS A 43 -8.38 12.68 0.55
N GLY A 44 -7.52 13.34 1.35
CA GLY A 44 -7.55 13.21 2.82
C GLY A 44 -7.08 11.83 3.32
N LEU A 45 -6.31 11.11 2.50
CA LEU A 45 -5.68 9.83 2.85
C LEU A 45 -4.32 10.08 3.51
N ASP A 46 -4.33 10.86 4.59
CA ASP A 46 -3.13 11.43 5.25
C ASP A 46 -2.13 10.36 5.74
N THR A 47 -2.49 9.09 5.77
CA THR A 47 -1.57 8.00 6.16
C THR A 47 -0.59 7.63 5.05
N HIS A 48 -0.79 8.08 3.81
CA HIS A 48 -0.01 7.69 2.62
C HIS A 48 0.45 8.86 1.73
N GLY A 49 0.24 10.11 2.17
CA GLY A 49 0.67 11.30 1.42
C GLY A 49 2.09 11.76 1.74
N VAL A 50 2.34 13.07 1.67
CA VAL A 50 3.69 13.66 1.81
C VAL A 50 4.33 13.37 3.17
N ASN A 51 3.54 13.08 4.21
CA ASN A 51 4.09 12.65 5.50
C ASN A 51 4.92 11.36 5.42
N ARG A 52 4.77 10.55 4.37
CA ARG A 52 5.58 9.35 4.10
C ARG A 52 6.85 9.65 3.31
N LEU A 53 6.99 10.84 2.69
CA LEU A 53 8.15 11.22 1.88
C LEU A 53 9.46 10.93 2.60
N LYS A 54 9.61 11.42 3.84
CA LYS A 54 10.83 11.20 4.62
C LYS A 54 10.97 9.75 5.11
N PRO A 55 10.08 9.21 5.97
CA PRO A 55 10.33 7.93 6.64
C PRO A 55 10.21 6.69 5.73
N VAL A 56 9.42 6.76 4.66
CA VAL A 56 9.15 5.59 3.80
C VAL A 56 9.97 5.62 2.52
N TYR A 57 10.27 6.80 1.97
CA TYR A 57 11.00 6.90 0.71
C TYR A 57 12.43 7.39 0.93
N TYR A 58 12.60 8.59 1.51
CA TYR A 58 13.92 9.18 1.70
C TYR A 58 14.87 8.33 2.53
N ASP A 59 14.44 7.98 3.73
CA ASP A 59 15.28 7.23 4.66
C ASP A 59 15.60 5.82 4.12
N ARG A 60 14.70 5.21 3.32
CA ARG A 60 14.91 3.88 2.72
C ARG A 60 15.85 3.91 1.53
N VAL A 61 15.79 4.94 0.70
CA VAL A 61 16.74 5.12 -0.40
C VAL A 61 18.14 5.38 0.17
N LEU A 62 18.27 6.27 1.15
CA LEU A 62 19.56 6.54 1.80
C LEU A 62 20.14 5.31 2.50
N SER A 63 19.29 4.48 3.11
CA SER A 63 19.75 3.24 3.77
C SER A 63 19.96 2.07 2.80
N GLY A 64 19.85 2.27 1.48
CA GLY A 64 20.00 1.21 0.47
C GLY A 64 18.91 0.14 0.45
N LYS A 65 17.82 0.33 1.21
CA LYS A 65 16.68 -0.62 1.26
C LYS A 65 15.81 -0.56 0.01
N GLN A 66 15.93 0.51 -0.76
CA GLN A 66 15.18 0.77 -1.97
C GLN A 66 16.06 1.49 -2.98
N LYS A 67 16.01 1.09 -4.25
CA LYS A 67 16.76 1.76 -5.32
C LYS A 67 15.99 3.00 -5.79
N PRO A 68 16.68 4.12 -6.04
CA PRO A 68 16.04 5.32 -6.57
C PRO A 68 15.60 5.13 -8.02
N VAL A 69 16.41 4.47 -8.85
CA VAL A 69 16.09 4.20 -10.26
C VAL A 69 15.28 2.91 -10.36
N THR A 70 14.11 2.99 -11.00
CA THR A 70 13.23 1.84 -11.26
C THR A 70 13.48 1.30 -12.66
N ASP A 71 14.38 0.32 -12.75
CA ASP A 71 14.69 -0.39 -13.99
C ASP A 71 13.76 -1.60 -14.12
N LEU A 72 12.75 -1.50 -15.00
CA LEU A 72 11.73 -2.54 -15.15
C LEU A 72 12.16 -3.57 -16.18
N GLU A 73 12.19 -4.84 -15.78
CA GLU A 73 12.43 -5.97 -16.66
C GLU A 73 11.13 -6.75 -16.89
N VAL A 74 10.75 -6.97 -18.15
CA VAL A 74 9.62 -7.84 -18.49
C VAL A 74 10.08 -9.29 -18.48
N ILE A 75 9.71 -10.03 -17.43
CA ILE A 75 10.08 -11.43 -17.23
C ILE A 75 9.27 -12.36 -18.13
N ARG A 76 7.99 -12.03 -18.33
CA ARG A 76 7.09 -12.81 -19.18
C ARG A 76 6.01 -11.90 -19.73
N GLU A 77 5.68 -12.08 -21.00
CA GLU A 77 4.63 -11.31 -21.66
C GLU A 77 3.69 -12.21 -22.47
N GLY A 78 2.40 -11.92 -22.39
CA GLY A 78 1.36 -12.48 -23.26
C GLY A 78 0.45 -11.36 -23.81
N PRO A 79 -0.56 -11.72 -24.62
CA PRO A 79 -1.48 -10.73 -25.19
C PRO A 79 -2.18 -9.88 -24.13
N THR A 80 -2.69 -10.52 -23.07
CA THR A 80 -3.46 -9.89 -21.99
C THR A 80 -2.74 -9.87 -20.65
N THR A 81 -1.50 -10.41 -20.56
CA THR A 81 -0.77 -10.54 -19.29
C THR A 81 0.68 -10.09 -19.38
N ALA A 82 1.28 -9.70 -18.25
CA ALA A 82 2.72 -9.57 -18.10
C ALA A 82 3.18 -9.82 -16.65
N VAL A 83 4.43 -10.27 -16.49
CA VAL A 83 5.15 -10.31 -15.20
C VAL A 83 6.36 -9.39 -15.32
N ILE A 84 6.51 -8.45 -14.39
CA ILE A 84 7.56 -7.44 -14.38
C ILE A 84 8.38 -7.53 -13.10
N ASP A 85 9.70 -7.51 -13.22
CA ASP A 85 10.63 -7.32 -12.09
C ASP A 85 10.99 -5.84 -11.98
N ALA A 86 10.79 -5.26 -10.79
CA ALA A 86 11.12 -3.86 -10.53
C ALA A 86 12.53 -3.65 -9.95
N HIS A 87 13.30 -4.72 -9.76
CA HIS A 87 14.69 -4.71 -9.30
C HIS A 87 14.95 -3.91 -8.01
N ASN A 88 14.01 -3.98 -7.09
CA ASN A 88 13.95 -3.22 -5.83
C ASN A 88 13.80 -1.70 -6.02
N GLY A 89 13.22 -1.29 -7.16
CA GLY A 89 12.95 0.10 -7.52
C GLY A 89 11.75 0.69 -6.78
N MET A 90 11.46 1.95 -7.10
CA MET A 90 10.38 2.74 -6.53
C MET A 90 9.01 2.16 -6.90
N GLY A 91 8.25 1.69 -5.89
CA GLY A 91 6.98 1.00 -6.10
C GLY A 91 5.93 1.86 -6.79
N MET A 92 5.92 3.17 -6.53
CA MET A 92 5.00 4.10 -7.20
C MET A 92 5.23 4.17 -8.72
N VAL A 93 6.49 4.12 -9.13
CA VAL A 93 6.89 4.13 -10.54
C VAL A 93 6.55 2.80 -11.20
N ALA A 94 6.88 1.69 -10.53
CA ALA A 94 6.60 0.35 -11.03
C ALA A 94 5.08 0.15 -11.23
N ALA A 95 4.27 0.46 -10.21
CA ALA A 95 2.82 0.30 -10.27
C ALA A 95 2.17 1.18 -11.35
N ARG A 96 2.62 2.42 -11.52
CA ARG A 96 2.15 3.29 -12.62
C ARG A 96 2.41 2.65 -13.98
N LYS A 97 3.67 2.32 -14.28
CA LYS A 97 4.07 1.75 -15.58
C LYS A 97 3.39 0.40 -15.85
N SER A 98 3.19 -0.41 -14.81
CA SER A 98 2.46 -1.68 -14.90
C SER A 98 0.97 -1.49 -15.19
N MET A 99 0.33 -0.50 -14.58
CA MET A 99 -1.07 -0.18 -14.87
C MET A 99 -1.24 0.40 -16.29
N GLU A 100 -0.32 1.25 -16.76
CA GLU A 100 -0.30 1.73 -18.15
C GLU A 100 -0.20 0.56 -19.15
N THR A 101 0.60 -0.45 -18.82
CA THR A 101 0.72 -1.69 -19.59
C THR A 101 -0.59 -2.49 -19.57
N ALA A 102 -1.23 -2.65 -18.40
CA ALA A 102 -2.51 -3.34 -18.26
C ALA A 102 -3.63 -2.64 -19.07
N ILE A 103 -3.71 -1.31 -18.99
CA ILE A 103 -4.64 -0.47 -19.76
C ILE A 103 -4.44 -0.66 -21.26
N THR A 104 -3.18 -0.63 -21.72
CA THR A 104 -2.83 -0.84 -23.14
C THR A 104 -3.33 -2.19 -23.64
N LYS A 105 -3.07 -3.25 -22.87
CA LYS A 105 -3.53 -4.62 -23.18
C LYS A 105 -5.05 -4.72 -23.16
N ALA A 106 -5.71 -4.12 -22.16
CA ALA A 106 -7.16 -4.12 -22.03
C ALA A 106 -7.86 -3.40 -23.19
N LYS A 107 -7.37 -2.24 -23.63
CA LYS A 107 -7.94 -1.54 -24.80
C LYS A 107 -7.82 -2.36 -26.09
N LYS A 108 -6.77 -3.17 -26.22
CA LYS A 108 -6.53 -3.98 -27.41
C LYS A 108 -7.29 -5.30 -27.41
N TYR A 109 -7.40 -5.95 -26.25
CA TYR A 109 -7.83 -7.36 -26.14
C TYR A 109 -9.03 -7.57 -25.19
N GLY A 110 -9.59 -6.52 -24.61
CA GLY A 110 -10.71 -6.56 -23.67
C GLY A 110 -10.31 -6.68 -22.20
N MET A 111 -9.13 -7.23 -21.89
CA MET A 111 -8.59 -7.28 -20.52
C MET A 111 -7.06 -7.20 -20.49
N GLY A 112 -6.52 -6.77 -19.35
CA GLY A 112 -5.09 -6.68 -19.11
C GLY A 112 -4.76 -6.90 -17.64
N MET A 113 -3.79 -7.75 -17.34
CA MET A 113 -3.32 -8.00 -15.97
C MET A 113 -1.79 -8.01 -15.93
N VAL A 114 -1.20 -7.25 -15.00
CA VAL A 114 0.25 -7.20 -14.81
C VAL A 114 0.58 -7.51 -13.37
N ALA A 115 1.45 -8.50 -13.15
CA ALA A 115 1.98 -8.84 -11.83
C ALA A 115 3.40 -8.29 -11.69
N VAL A 116 3.72 -7.69 -10.55
CA VAL A 116 5.02 -7.04 -10.31
C VAL A 116 5.73 -7.70 -9.14
N ARG A 117 7.02 -8.02 -9.31
CA ARG A 117 7.89 -8.56 -8.26
C ARG A 117 9.01 -7.61 -7.92
N ASN A 118 9.62 -7.83 -6.75
CA ASN A 118 10.79 -7.09 -6.29
C ASN A 118 10.56 -5.57 -6.35
N SER A 119 9.36 -5.16 -5.92
CA SER A 119 8.93 -3.77 -5.85
C SER A 119 8.97 -3.29 -4.39
N THR A 120 8.65 -2.02 -4.17
CA THR A 120 8.59 -1.40 -2.84
C THR A 120 7.23 -0.76 -2.58
N HIS A 121 7.09 0.00 -1.49
CA HIS A 121 5.84 0.64 -1.11
C HIS A 121 5.31 1.55 -2.23
N TYR A 122 4.05 1.35 -2.64
CA TYR A 122 3.46 2.02 -3.80
C TYR A 122 2.48 3.15 -3.47
N GLY A 123 2.43 3.65 -2.23
CA GLY A 123 1.49 4.70 -1.86
C GLY A 123 0.05 4.20 -1.77
N ILE A 124 -0.92 5.03 -2.20
CA ILE A 124 -2.34 4.67 -2.22
C ILE A 124 -2.68 3.76 -3.40
N ALA A 125 -3.42 2.69 -3.15
CA ALA A 125 -3.77 1.71 -4.17
C ALA A 125 -4.79 2.29 -5.17
N GLY A 126 -5.70 3.15 -4.70
CA GLY A 126 -6.73 3.81 -5.50
C GLY A 126 -6.19 4.57 -6.70
N TYR A 127 -5.01 5.19 -6.58
CA TYR A 127 -4.38 5.94 -7.66
C TYR A 127 -4.26 5.12 -8.95
N TYR A 128 -3.81 3.86 -8.84
CA TYR A 128 -3.60 3.00 -10.01
C TYR A 128 -4.91 2.47 -10.57
N ALA A 129 -5.85 2.07 -9.71
CA ALA A 129 -7.17 1.66 -10.18
C ALA A 129 -7.86 2.80 -10.96
N GLU A 130 -7.74 4.04 -10.47
CA GLU A 130 -8.29 5.21 -11.13
C GLU A 130 -7.64 5.56 -12.48
N MET A 131 -6.38 5.17 -12.71
CA MET A 131 -5.77 5.34 -14.03
C MET A 131 -6.56 4.58 -15.10
N ALA A 132 -7.12 3.42 -14.77
CA ALA A 132 -7.95 2.63 -15.68
C ALA A 132 -9.36 3.23 -15.84
N SER A 133 -10.01 3.65 -14.75
CA SER A 133 -11.36 4.24 -14.83
C SER A 133 -11.38 5.58 -15.57
N LYS A 134 -10.34 6.40 -15.44
CA LYS A 134 -10.13 7.62 -16.27
C LYS A 134 -9.98 7.32 -17.77
N GLN A 135 -9.77 6.06 -18.15
CA GLN A 135 -9.69 5.59 -19.53
C GLN A 135 -10.95 4.81 -19.97
N GLY A 136 -12.03 4.87 -19.17
CA GLY A 136 -13.28 4.16 -19.46
C GLY A 136 -13.21 2.65 -19.18
N LEU A 137 -12.26 2.20 -18.35
CA LEU A 137 -12.04 0.78 -18.01
C LEU A 137 -12.29 0.53 -16.52
N LEU A 138 -12.69 -0.69 -16.16
CA LEU A 138 -12.60 -1.13 -14.77
C LEU A 138 -11.11 -1.24 -14.36
N GLY A 139 -10.75 -0.62 -13.24
CA GLY A 139 -9.44 -0.74 -12.62
C GLY A 139 -9.48 -1.62 -11.37
N MET A 140 -8.49 -2.49 -11.21
CA MET A 140 -8.30 -3.31 -10.02
C MET A 140 -6.81 -3.36 -9.69
N THR A 141 -6.48 -3.26 -8.40
CA THR A 141 -5.12 -3.44 -7.91
C THR A 141 -5.10 -3.94 -6.48
N GLY A 142 -3.97 -4.51 -6.08
CA GLY A 142 -3.69 -4.91 -4.71
C GLY A 142 -2.19 -5.04 -4.52
N THR A 143 -1.76 -5.15 -3.26
CA THR A 143 -0.37 -5.43 -2.92
C THR A 143 -0.33 -6.21 -1.62
N ASN A 144 0.67 -7.06 -1.42
CA ASN A 144 0.95 -7.62 -0.11
C ASN A 144 1.90 -6.71 0.68
N ALA A 145 1.89 -6.85 1.99
CA ALA A 145 2.74 -6.06 2.88
C ALA A 145 3.31 -6.92 4.00
N ARG A 146 4.26 -6.35 4.75
CA ARG A 146 4.84 -7.03 5.91
C ARG A 146 3.76 -7.49 6.90
N PRO A 147 3.94 -8.67 7.54
CA PRO A 147 2.98 -9.22 8.50
C PRO A 147 2.55 -8.20 9.56
N SER A 148 1.24 -8.06 9.71
CA SER A 148 0.60 -7.16 10.67
C SER A 148 -0.82 -7.60 11.05
N ILE A 149 -1.50 -8.38 10.20
CA ILE A 149 -2.82 -8.97 10.47
C ILE A 149 -2.66 -10.40 10.99
N ALA A 150 -3.37 -10.73 12.07
CA ALA A 150 -3.54 -12.12 12.51
C ALA A 150 -4.59 -12.85 11.65
N PRO A 151 -4.35 -14.10 11.22
CA PRO A 151 -5.39 -14.96 10.65
C PRO A 151 -6.55 -15.13 11.64
N THR A 152 -7.75 -15.43 11.16
CA THR A 152 -8.89 -15.71 12.06
C THR A 152 -8.54 -16.82 13.04
N PHE A 153 -8.84 -16.60 14.33
CA PHE A 153 -8.44 -17.45 15.47
C PHE A 153 -6.93 -17.52 15.76
N GLY A 154 -6.10 -16.77 15.04
CA GLY A 154 -4.69 -16.56 15.35
C GLY A 154 -4.48 -15.29 16.17
N VAL A 155 -3.31 -15.21 16.80
CA VAL A 155 -2.83 -14.02 17.54
C VAL A 155 -1.52 -13.46 16.97
N GLU A 156 -0.82 -14.27 16.18
CA GLU A 156 0.46 -13.90 15.57
C GLU A 156 0.25 -13.18 14.23
N PRO A 157 0.96 -12.07 13.96
CA PRO A 157 0.81 -11.34 12.70
C PRO A 157 1.42 -12.17 11.56
N MET A 158 0.61 -12.46 10.54
CA MET A 158 1.02 -13.30 9.39
C MET A 158 0.82 -12.63 8.05
N LEU A 159 -0.30 -11.92 7.86
CA LEU A 159 -0.66 -11.26 6.60
C LEU A 159 -0.33 -9.77 6.68
N GLY A 160 -0.04 -9.14 5.55
CA GLY A 160 -0.01 -7.67 5.49
C GLY A 160 -1.40 -7.06 5.57
N THR A 161 -1.47 -5.73 5.62
CA THR A 161 -2.75 -5.00 5.52
C THR A 161 -3.44 -5.18 4.16
N ASN A 162 -2.70 -5.68 3.18
CA ASN A 162 -3.14 -6.27 1.92
C ASN A 162 -4.37 -5.59 1.29
N PRO A 163 -4.25 -4.33 0.80
CA PRO A 163 -5.36 -3.62 0.20
C PRO A 163 -5.86 -4.30 -1.06
N LEU A 164 -7.18 -4.28 -1.24
CA LEU A 164 -7.88 -4.73 -2.44
C LEU A 164 -8.74 -3.59 -2.96
N THR A 165 -8.37 -3.05 -4.11
CA THR A 165 -8.86 -1.75 -4.56
C THR A 165 -9.47 -1.88 -5.95
N PHE A 166 -10.64 -1.27 -6.13
CA PHE A 166 -11.36 -1.23 -7.39
C PHE A 166 -11.72 0.21 -7.76
N SER A 167 -11.73 0.51 -9.05
CA SER A 167 -12.28 1.76 -9.57
C SER A 167 -13.12 1.49 -10.82
N PHE A 168 -14.29 2.09 -10.89
CA PHE A 168 -15.24 1.92 -11.98
C PHE A 168 -15.58 3.29 -12.57
N PRO A 169 -15.63 3.44 -13.90
CA PRO A 169 -16.10 4.67 -14.52
C PRO A 169 -17.58 4.88 -14.19
N THR A 170 -17.95 6.15 -14.03
CA THR A 170 -19.32 6.62 -13.78
C THR A 170 -19.67 7.70 -14.82
N ASP A 171 -20.92 8.14 -14.83
CA ASP A 171 -21.39 9.33 -15.56
C ASP A 171 -21.28 10.63 -14.73
N GLU A 172 -20.72 10.55 -13.53
CA GLU A 172 -20.42 11.69 -12.66
C GLU A 172 -19.03 12.30 -12.96
N ALA A 173 -18.68 13.40 -12.30
CA ALA A 173 -17.38 14.05 -12.46
C ALA A 173 -16.19 13.25 -11.88
N PHE A 174 -16.46 12.16 -11.16
CA PHE A 174 -15.46 11.33 -10.48
C PHE A 174 -15.85 9.85 -10.56
N PRO A 175 -14.88 8.92 -10.65
CA PRO A 175 -15.17 7.49 -10.67
C PRO A 175 -15.62 6.99 -9.30
N PHE A 176 -16.34 5.86 -9.26
CA PHE A 176 -16.46 5.11 -8.02
C PHE A 176 -15.10 4.46 -7.74
N THR A 177 -14.54 4.67 -6.54
CA THR A 177 -13.29 4.03 -6.11
C THR A 177 -13.42 3.48 -4.70
N LEU A 178 -13.22 2.17 -4.55
CA LEU A 178 -13.02 1.52 -3.25
C LEU A 178 -11.51 1.39 -3.03
N ASP A 179 -10.96 2.17 -2.11
CA ASP A 179 -9.56 2.06 -1.69
C ASP A 179 -9.46 1.74 -0.19
N CYS A 180 -9.31 0.46 0.14
CA CYS A 180 -9.26 0.01 1.52
C CYS A 180 -8.30 -1.15 1.75
N ALA A 181 -7.72 -1.18 2.95
CA ALA A 181 -7.04 -2.35 3.48
C ALA A 181 -8.04 -3.49 3.74
N THR A 182 -7.54 -4.73 3.83
CA THR A 182 -8.33 -5.88 4.28
C THR A 182 -8.32 -6.07 5.81
N SER A 183 -7.64 -5.17 6.53
CA SER A 183 -7.73 -4.98 7.99
C SER A 183 -8.76 -3.91 8.36
N ILE A 184 -9.28 -3.98 9.58
CA ILE A 184 -10.20 -2.96 10.12
C ILE A 184 -9.50 -1.59 10.24
N ILE A 185 -8.25 -1.60 10.70
CA ILE A 185 -7.43 -0.42 10.92
C ILE A 185 -6.02 -0.63 10.36
N GLN A 186 -5.32 0.45 10.00
CA GLN A 186 -3.91 0.40 9.65
C GLN A 186 -3.05 0.99 10.76
N ARG A 187 -1.79 0.56 10.86
CA ARG A 187 -0.79 1.10 11.81
C ARG A 187 -0.76 2.64 11.84
N GLY A 188 -0.87 3.29 10.68
CA GLY A 188 -0.89 4.75 10.60
C GLY A 188 -2.02 5.42 11.39
N LYS A 189 -3.18 4.78 11.53
CA LYS A 189 -4.29 5.29 12.36
C LYS A 189 -4.01 5.09 13.85
N VAL A 190 -3.30 4.03 14.24
CA VAL A 190 -2.78 3.86 15.61
C VAL A 190 -1.75 4.94 15.93
N GLU A 191 -0.84 5.25 15.00
CA GLU A 191 0.13 6.36 15.13
C GLU A 191 -0.56 7.72 15.33
N VAL A 192 -1.68 7.97 14.63
CA VAL A 192 -2.50 9.18 14.80
C VAL A 192 -3.15 9.20 16.20
N ALA A 193 -3.73 8.08 16.64
CA ALA A 193 -4.37 7.98 17.95
C ALA A 193 -3.38 8.21 19.09
N ALA A 194 -2.17 7.65 18.99
CA ALA A 194 -1.08 7.86 19.96
C ALA A 194 -0.64 9.32 20.02
N ARG A 195 -0.40 9.97 18.87
CA ARG A 195 -0.07 11.41 18.82
C ARG A 195 -1.16 12.30 19.40
N ALA A 196 -2.42 11.87 19.31
CA ALA A 196 -3.56 12.58 19.87
C ALA A 196 -3.85 12.22 21.33
N HIS A 197 -3.12 11.26 21.91
CA HIS A 197 -3.39 10.62 23.21
C HIS A 197 -4.86 10.19 23.35
N LYS A 198 -5.42 9.61 22.30
CA LYS A 198 -6.81 9.11 22.27
C LYS A 198 -6.83 7.58 22.27
N PRO A 199 -7.66 6.92 23.12
CA PRO A 199 -7.77 5.48 23.13
C PRO A 199 -8.33 4.95 21.79
N LEU A 200 -7.89 3.75 21.41
CA LEU A 200 -8.48 2.99 20.32
C LEU A 200 -9.81 2.38 20.77
N SER A 201 -10.76 2.26 19.85
CA SER A 201 -11.94 1.42 20.08
C SER A 201 -11.51 -0.04 20.26
N SER A 202 -12.20 -0.76 21.15
CA SER A 202 -12.03 -2.21 21.28
C SER A 202 -12.39 -2.91 19.95
N GLY A 203 -11.79 -4.08 19.69
CA GLY A 203 -12.04 -4.85 18.47
C GLY A 203 -11.14 -4.49 17.27
N LEU A 204 -10.13 -3.64 17.44
CA LEU A 204 -9.25 -3.18 16.36
C LEU A 204 -7.90 -3.92 16.30
N VAL A 205 -7.32 -4.18 17.47
CA VAL A 205 -5.99 -4.78 17.63
C VAL A 205 -6.05 -5.74 18.82
N ILE A 206 -5.36 -6.87 18.71
CA ILE A 206 -5.19 -7.86 19.78
C ILE A 206 -3.71 -8.02 20.13
N ASP A 207 -3.43 -8.42 21.36
CA ASP A 207 -2.10 -8.87 21.77
C ASP A 207 -1.88 -10.37 21.45
N ASN A 208 -0.72 -10.90 21.85
CA ASN A 208 -0.35 -12.32 21.72
C ASN A 208 -1.17 -13.28 22.59
N HIS A 209 -2.04 -12.77 23.46
CA HIS A 209 -3.02 -13.55 24.23
C HIS A 209 -4.42 -13.50 23.63
N GLY A 210 -4.64 -12.69 22.58
CA GLY A 210 -5.93 -12.49 21.94
C GLY A 210 -6.79 -11.42 22.63
N GLU A 211 -6.23 -10.68 23.58
CA GLU A 211 -6.93 -9.63 24.31
C GLU A 211 -6.89 -8.31 23.54
N TYR A 212 -8.02 -7.58 23.54
CA TYR A 212 -8.11 -6.32 22.79
C TYR A 212 -7.26 -5.22 23.42
N MET A 213 -6.44 -4.57 22.59
CA MET A 213 -5.63 -3.43 23.00
C MET A 213 -6.33 -2.10 22.68
N THR A 214 -6.45 -1.23 23.69
CA THR A 214 -7.09 0.10 23.55
C THR A 214 -6.14 1.28 23.83
N ASP A 215 -5.01 1.03 24.49
CA ASP A 215 -3.96 2.03 24.71
C ASP A 215 -3.09 2.18 23.45
N PRO A 216 -3.10 3.33 22.77
CA PRO A 216 -2.46 3.47 21.47
C PRO A 216 -0.92 3.43 21.54
N GLU A 217 -0.30 3.88 22.64
CA GLU A 217 1.16 3.90 22.80
C GLU A 217 1.67 2.48 23.02
N LYS A 218 1.06 1.74 23.96
CA LYS A 218 1.37 0.32 24.18
C LYS A 218 1.11 -0.53 22.94
N THR A 219 0.04 -0.21 22.20
CA THR A 219 -0.29 -0.91 20.96
C THR A 219 0.80 -0.69 19.90
N LEU A 220 1.34 0.52 19.75
CA LEU A 220 2.42 0.78 18.79
C LEU A 220 3.71 0.05 19.13
N ASP A 221 4.08 0.01 20.41
CA ASP A 221 5.26 -0.71 20.88
C ASP A 221 5.11 -2.21 20.62
N ALA A 222 3.95 -2.78 20.95
CA ALA A 222 3.67 -4.19 20.70
C ALA A 222 3.61 -4.53 19.19
N LEU A 223 3.07 -3.64 18.35
CA LEU A 223 3.10 -3.80 16.89
C LEU A 223 4.53 -3.71 16.31
N LEU A 224 5.46 -3.04 16.99
CA LEU A 224 6.86 -2.96 16.60
C LEU A 224 7.64 -4.23 16.96
N THR A 225 7.35 -4.84 18.11
CA THR A 225 8.00 -6.07 18.58
C THR A 225 7.37 -7.35 18.02
N GLY A 226 6.16 -7.25 17.45
CA GLY A 226 5.40 -8.40 16.95
C GLY A 226 4.52 -9.07 18.01
N ASP A 227 4.34 -8.42 19.16
CA ASP A 227 3.51 -8.88 20.27
C ASP A 227 2.04 -8.46 20.14
N ALA A 228 1.69 -7.75 19.06
CA ALA A 228 0.32 -7.38 18.72
C ALA A 228 0.02 -7.57 17.24
N SER A 229 -1.25 -7.77 16.95
CA SER A 229 -1.77 -8.00 15.61
C SER A 229 -3.01 -7.15 15.33
N LEU A 230 -3.02 -6.52 14.17
CA LEU A 230 -4.24 -5.96 13.58
C LEU A 230 -5.23 -7.09 13.26
N LEU A 231 -6.51 -6.75 13.26
CA LEU A 231 -7.56 -7.69 12.91
C LEU A 231 -8.04 -7.53 11.46
N PRO A 232 -8.41 -8.63 10.79
CA PRO A 232 -9.02 -8.57 9.47
C PRO A 232 -10.39 -7.89 9.54
N LEU A 233 -10.86 -7.36 8.41
CA LEU A 233 -12.22 -6.83 8.31
C LEU A 233 -13.23 -7.86 8.82
N GLY A 234 -14.03 -7.47 9.81
CA GLY A 234 -14.96 -8.35 10.50
C GLY A 234 -14.43 -8.98 11.79
N GLY A 235 -13.24 -8.61 12.28
CA GLY A 235 -12.78 -8.91 13.64
C GLY A 235 -11.98 -10.20 13.79
N ALA A 236 -11.80 -10.65 15.03
CA ALA A 236 -10.92 -11.78 15.37
C ALA A 236 -11.49 -13.17 15.03
N GLY A 237 -12.82 -13.27 14.93
CA GLY A 237 -13.54 -14.54 14.82
C GLY A 237 -14.68 -14.48 13.81
N GLU A 238 -15.61 -15.43 13.92
CA GLU A 238 -16.71 -15.58 12.97
C GLU A 238 -17.91 -14.66 13.25
N GLU A 239 -18.13 -14.29 14.51
CA GLU A 239 -19.32 -13.54 14.95
C GLU A 239 -19.51 -12.22 14.21
N THR A 240 -18.43 -11.50 13.95
CA THR A 240 -18.41 -10.23 13.21
C THR A 240 -17.91 -10.39 11.77
N GLY A 241 -17.66 -11.64 11.33
CA GLY A 241 -17.29 -11.97 9.96
C GLY A 241 -15.79 -11.88 9.64
N GLY A 242 -14.90 -11.99 10.63
CA GLY A 242 -13.45 -11.84 10.49
C GLY A 242 -12.81 -12.80 9.49
N TYR A 243 -13.36 -14.01 9.37
CA TYR A 243 -12.96 -14.98 8.35
C TYR A 243 -13.13 -14.47 6.91
N LYS A 244 -14.06 -13.53 6.67
CA LYS A 244 -14.24 -12.90 5.36
C LYS A 244 -13.09 -11.95 5.05
N GLY A 245 -12.75 -11.04 5.99
CA GLY A 245 -11.60 -10.15 5.85
C GLY A 245 -10.29 -10.91 5.72
N TYR A 246 -10.11 -11.98 6.51
CA TYR A 246 -8.97 -12.89 6.41
C TYR A 246 -8.90 -13.54 5.03
N GLY A 247 -10.04 -14.03 4.52
CA GLY A 247 -10.14 -14.58 3.16
C GLY A 247 -9.72 -13.58 2.10
N TYR A 248 -10.21 -12.33 2.16
CA TYR A 248 -9.80 -11.28 1.22
C TYR A 248 -8.32 -10.93 1.33
N ALA A 249 -7.78 -10.79 2.55
CA ALA A 249 -6.36 -10.54 2.78
C ALA A 249 -5.47 -11.65 2.17
N THR A 250 -5.91 -12.91 2.30
CA THR A 250 -5.23 -14.08 1.74
C THR A 250 -5.28 -14.10 0.21
N VAL A 251 -6.43 -13.77 -0.39
CA VAL A 251 -6.53 -13.67 -1.85
C VAL A 251 -5.59 -12.60 -2.39
N VAL A 252 -5.53 -11.42 -1.75
CA VAL A 252 -4.58 -10.36 -2.13
C VAL A 252 -3.14 -10.83 -1.98
N GLU A 253 -2.80 -11.54 -0.90
CA GLU A 253 -1.45 -12.11 -0.68
C GLU A 253 -1.05 -13.01 -1.84
N ILE A 254 -1.92 -13.95 -2.23
CA ILE A 254 -1.67 -14.91 -3.30
C ILE A 254 -1.54 -14.20 -4.65
N LEU A 255 -2.46 -13.29 -4.98
CA LEU A 255 -2.40 -12.54 -6.24
C LEU A 255 -1.15 -11.66 -6.35
N SER A 256 -0.69 -11.12 -5.21
CA SER A 256 0.48 -10.24 -5.14
C SER A 256 1.81 -10.99 -5.09
N SER A 257 1.82 -12.31 -4.86
CA SER A 257 3.05 -13.10 -4.70
C SER A 257 3.16 -14.27 -5.68
N ALA A 258 2.14 -15.12 -5.80
CA ALA A 258 2.21 -16.38 -6.52
C ALA A 258 2.32 -16.19 -8.04
N LEU A 259 1.64 -15.18 -8.60
CA LEU A 259 1.65 -14.90 -10.05
C LEU A 259 3.00 -14.40 -10.55
N GLN A 260 3.81 -13.84 -9.65
CA GLN A 260 5.09 -13.20 -9.97
C GLN A 260 6.31 -13.92 -9.35
N GLN A 261 6.05 -14.96 -8.53
CA GLN A 261 7.04 -15.76 -7.78
C GLN A 261 7.86 -14.93 -6.79
N GLY A 262 7.17 -14.14 -5.97
CA GLY A 262 7.82 -13.20 -5.06
C GLY A 262 7.60 -13.54 -3.60
N PHE A 263 8.14 -12.67 -2.75
CA PHE A 263 8.02 -12.83 -1.31
C PHE A 263 6.57 -12.72 -0.84
N PHE A 264 6.25 -13.56 0.15
CA PHE A 264 4.95 -13.63 0.79
C PHE A 264 5.12 -13.77 2.30
N LEU A 265 4.13 -13.28 3.05
CA LEU A 265 4.07 -13.38 4.52
C LEU A 265 5.40 -12.92 5.16
N ARG A 266 6.02 -13.73 6.03
CA ARG A 266 7.26 -13.37 6.76
C ARG A 266 8.46 -13.11 5.86
N ALA A 267 8.47 -13.62 4.62
CA ALA A 267 9.56 -13.35 3.68
C ALA A 267 9.63 -11.85 3.32
N LEU A 268 8.57 -11.07 3.57
CA LEU A 268 8.54 -9.62 3.36
C LEU A 268 9.24 -8.81 4.45
N ASN A 269 9.56 -9.39 5.61
CA ASN A 269 10.22 -8.66 6.71
C ASN A 269 11.66 -8.24 6.39
N GLY A 270 12.25 -8.82 5.34
CA GLY A 270 13.50 -8.37 4.77
C GLY A 270 14.25 -9.50 4.06
N VAL A 271 15.16 -9.08 3.18
CA VAL A 271 16.28 -9.89 2.74
C VAL A 271 17.30 -9.84 3.87
N ASN A 272 17.86 -10.97 4.30
CA ASN A 272 19.15 -10.96 5.00
C ASN A 272 20.15 -10.34 4.01
N LEU A 273 20.32 -9.02 4.09
CA LEU A 273 21.49 -8.35 3.57
C LEU A 273 22.58 -8.76 4.56
N GLY A 274 23.30 -9.83 4.21
CA GLY A 274 24.22 -10.55 5.10
C GLY A 274 25.19 -9.68 5.87
#